data_AF-A0A7W0HGT2-F1
#
_entry.id   AF-A0A7W0HGT2-F1
#
_cell.length_a   1.000
_cell.length_b   1.000
_cell.length_c   1.000
_cell.angle_alpha   90.00
_cell.angle_beta   90.00
_cell.angle_gamma   90.00
#
_symmetry.space_group_name_H-M   'P 1'
#
loop_
_entity.id
_entity.type
_entity.pdbx_description
1 polymer ?
#
loop_
_entity_poly.entity_id
_entity_poly.type
_entity_poly.pdbx_seq_one_letter_code
_entity_poly.pdbx_strand_id
1 'polypeptide(L)'
;MTRRPLLAVAAITIAVAAGSPQLAGDTAPDGGQAPRAVTKPWTAPRTPDGKPDLQGNWSNATLTPLERMGKDALILTDEQAAAIENRTKEVSDFRDLPSDPNRPPPVKGGEDRPLPPGEQTFIERLSASAGGKVGGYNNFWLDPGERVLRIDGKPRSAMVIDPPEGRVPALTPEARQRSMQRAADTKKYREFDHPELRGLAERCLTSFGSNLGPPMLPNYFYNNNYQIVQTKDHVLILTEMVHDVRVVRLGTNLQHPPKTVRPWFGDSIGRWEGDTLVVETTNFHPLQQYRGASENLKVIERFTRASPDQILYRFTVEDSTTFTAPWTAELVFNRFDEMIFEYACHEGNYALANILGGERAKEKRQAAEKKQQ
;
A
#
# COMPACT_ATOMS: atom_id res chain seq x y z
N MET A 1 -34.74 -33.67 73.08
CA MET A 1 -34.15 -32.65 72.19
C MET A 1 -32.63 -32.76 72.25
N THR A 2 -32.00 -32.71 71.06
CA THR A 2 -30.56 -32.46 70.80
C THR A 2 -29.52 -33.41 71.40
N ARG A 3 -29.08 -34.38 70.58
CA ARG A 3 -27.74 -35.00 70.69
C ARG A 3 -26.76 -34.20 69.80
N ARG A 4 -25.70 -33.66 70.40
CA ARG A 4 -24.50 -33.19 69.70
C ARG A 4 -23.47 -34.33 69.65
N PRO A 5 -22.76 -34.50 68.54
CA PRO A 5 -21.35 -34.90 68.61
C PRO A 5 -20.43 -33.84 67.98
N LEU A 6 -19.22 -33.81 68.51
CA LEU A 6 -18.07 -33.04 68.01
C LEU A 6 -17.73 -33.44 66.57
N LEU A 7 -17.37 -32.46 65.75
CA LEU A 7 -16.70 -32.66 64.47
C LEU A 7 -15.51 -31.71 64.38
N ALA A 8 -14.34 -32.31 64.17
CA ALA A 8 -13.06 -31.67 63.97
C ALA A 8 -13.09 -30.82 62.69
N VAL A 9 -12.61 -29.58 62.78
CA VAL A 9 -12.37 -28.72 61.61
C VAL A 9 -10.94 -28.98 61.15
N ALA A 10 -10.81 -29.71 60.05
CA ALA A 10 -9.58 -29.78 59.27
C ALA A 10 -9.52 -28.56 58.34
N ALA A 11 -8.41 -27.83 58.39
CA ALA A 11 -8.14 -26.71 57.50
C ALA A 11 -7.93 -27.21 56.06
N ILE A 12 -8.77 -26.74 55.13
CA ILE A 12 -8.56 -26.91 53.69
C ILE A 12 -7.87 -25.64 53.19
N THR A 13 -6.59 -25.75 52.86
CA THR A 13 -5.85 -24.77 52.07
C THR A 13 -6.35 -24.79 50.63
N ILE A 14 -6.94 -23.68 50.17
CA ILE A 14 -7.26 -23.45 48.76
C ILE A 14 -5.99 -22.95 48.07
N ALA A 15 -5.39 -23.80 47.22
CA ALA A 15 -4.38 -23.36 46.27
C ALA A 15 -5.07 -22.64 45.11
N VAL A 16 -4.88 -21.32 45.01
CA VAL A 16 -5.28 -20.55 43.82
C VAL A 16 -4.15 -20.71 42.80
N ALA A 17 -4.38 -21.55 41.79
CA ALA A 17 -3.53 -21.60 40.62
C ALA A 17 -3.78 -20.33 39.77
N ALA A 18 -2.80 -19.42 39.76
CA ALA A 18 -2.77 -18.30 38.84
C ALA A 18 -2.41 -18.82 37.44
N GLY A 19 -3.41 -19.21 36.67
CA GLY A 19 -3.29 -19.41 35.23
C GLY A 19 -3.51 -18.08 34.52
N SER A 20 -2.46 -17.44 34.03
CA SER A 20 -2.57 -16.36 33.05
C SER A 20 -3.18 -16.94 31.77
N PRO A 21 -4.26 -16.36 31.20
CA PRO A 21 -4.69 -16.80 29.88
C PRO A 21 -3.61 -16.38 28.89
N GLN A 22 -2.91 -17.35 28.28
CA GLN A 22 -2.23 -17.12 27.01
C GLN A 22 -3.30 -16.67 26.02
N LEU A 23 -3.26 -15.39 25.65
CA LEU A 23 -3.84 -14.95 24.38
C LEU A 23 -3.07 -15.68 23.30
N ALA A 24 -3.69 -16.69 22.71
CA ALA A 24 -3.23 -17.24 21.44
C ALA A 24 -3.16 -16.05 20.47
N GLY A 25 -1.96 -15.80 19.94
CA GLY A 25 -1.81 -14.83 18.87
C GLY A 25 -2.59 -15.35 17.67
N ASP A 26 -3.71 -14.70 17.37
CA ASP A 26 -4.31 -14.78 16.06
C ASP A 26 -3.25 -14.27 15.08
N THR A 27 -2.77 -15.17 14.22
CA THR A 27 -1.90 -14.83 13.10
C THR A 27 -2.61 -13.77 12.27
N ALA A 28 -1.93 -12.65 12.01
CA ALA A 28 -2.38 -11.69 11.01
C ALA A 28 -2.67 -12.42 9.68
N PRO A 29 -3.67 -11.98 8.91
CA PRO A 29 -4.00 -12.62 7.66
C PRO A 29 -2.78 -12.57 6.73
N ASP A 30 -2.32 -13.73 6.27
CA ASP A 30 -1.18 -13.86 5.36
C ASP A 30 -1.42 -12.96 4.14
N GLY A 31 -0.49 -12.04 3.89
CA GLY A 31 -0.48 -11.18 2.71
C GLY A 31 -0.36 -12.01 1.42
N GLY A 32 -1.49 -12.42 0.85
CA GLY A 32 -1.59 -13.18 -0.39
C GLY A 32 -1.05 -14.61 -0.31
N GLN A 33 -1.83 -15.60 -0.74
CA GLN A 33 -1.32 -16.98 -0.79
C GLN A 33 -0.11 -17.07 -1.74
N ALA A 34 0.92 -17.80 -1.34
CA ALA A 34 2.02 -18.13 -2.23
C ALA A 34 1.47 -18.84 -3.49
N PRO A 35 1.87 -18.42 -4.70
CA PRO A 35 1.28 -18.93 -5.93
C PRO A 35 1.50 -20.44 -6.03
N ARG A 36 0.43 -21.21 -6.27
CA ARG A 36 0.53 -22.66 -6.43
C ARG A 36 1.26 -22.99 -7.73
N ALA A 37 2.15 -23.99 -7.68
CA ALA A 37 2.81 -24.49 -8.86
C ALA A 37 1.80 -25.05 -9.87
N VAL A 38 1.77 -24.48 -11.08
CA VAL A 38 0.89 -24.94 -12.15
C VAL A 38 1.53 -26.16 -12.82
N THR A 39 1.13 -27.36 -12.39
CA THR A 39 1.67 -28.66 -12.86
C THR A 39 0.93 -29.23 -14.07
N LYS A 40 -0.14 -28.58 -14.51
CA LYS A 40 -0.96 -28.96 -15.69
C LYS A 40 -1.28 -27.71 -16.52
N PRO A 41 -1.57 -27.84 -17.82
CA PRO A 41 -2.08 -26.73 -18.62
C PRO A 41 -3.33 -26.17 -17.94
N TRP A 42 -3.23 -24.95 -17.41
CA TRP A 42 -4.30 -24.28 -16.73
C TRP A 42 -5.02 -23.34 -17.71
N THR A 43 -6.34 -23.27 -17.59
CA THR A 43 -7.19 -22.37 -18.36
C THR A 43 -7.95 -21.48 -17.41
N ALA A 44 -7.99 -20.18 -17.70
CA ALA A 44 -8.70 -19.22 -16.86
C ALA A 44 -10.19 -19.61 -16.74
N PRO A 45 -10.75 -19.58 -15.52
CA PRO A 45 -12.20 -19.70 -15.34
C PRO A 45 -12.90 -18.61 -16.15
N ARG A 46 -14.14 -18.90 -16.57
CA ARG A 46 -14.92 -18.00 -17.43
C ARG A 46 -16.19 -17.57 -16.75
N THR A 47 -16.55 -16.30 -16.94
CA THR A 47 -17.87 -15.76 -16.60
C THR A 47 -18.95 -16.37 -17.52
N PRO A 48 -20.25 -16.23 -17.18
CA PRO A 48 -21.33 -16.74 -18.03
C PRO A 48 -21.34 -16.19 -19.47
N ASP A 49 -20.77 -15.01 -19.70
CA ASP A 49 -20.57 -14.39 -21.02
C ASP A 49 -19.25 -14.78 -21.70
N GLY A 50 -18.53 -15.77 -21.16
CA GLY A 50 -17.35 -16.38 -21.77
C GLY A 50 -16.04 -15.59 -21.60
N LYS A 51 -16.04 -14.52 -20.82
CA LYS A 51 -14.82 -13.73 -20.53
C LYS A 51 -14.03 -14.37 -19.39
N PRO A 52 -12.69 -14.18 -19.32
CA PRO A 52 -11.93 -14.56 -18.14
C PRO A 52 -12.54 -13.98 -16.87
N ASP A 53 -12.66 -14.81 -15.85
CA ASP A 53 -13.17 -14.45 -14.54
C ASP A 53 -12.05 -13.87 -13.68
N LEU A 54 -12.12 -12.56 -13.45
CA LEU A 54 -11.19 -11.80 -12.60
C LEU A 54 -11.74 -11.61 -11.17
N GLN A 55 -12.93 -12.13 -10.86
CA GLN A 55 -13.57 -11.90 -9.57
C GLN A 55 -12.77 -12.51 -8.42
N GLY A 56 -12.89 -11.87 -7.27
CA GLY A 56 -12.32 -12.35 -6.02
C GLY A 56 -11.52 -11.28 -5.29
N ASN A 57 -10.83 -11.74 -4.26
CA ASN A 57 -10.01 -10.91 -3.41
C ASN A 57 -8.53 -11.14 -3.74
N TRP A 58 -7.80 -10.03 -3.84
CA TRP A 58 -6.49 -9.96 -4.45
C TRP A 58 -5.57 -9.05 -3.66
N SER A 59 -4.30 -9.37 -3.51
CA SER A 59 -3.30 -8.52 -2.87
C SER A 59 -2.15 -8.20 -3.82
N ASN A 60 -1.63 -6.97 -3.77
CA ASN A 60 -0.42 -6.59 -4.49
C ASN A 60 0.80 -6.39 -3.58
N ALA A 61 0.72 -6.83 -2.32
CA ALA A 61 1.82 -6.76 -1.36
C ALA A 61 3.09 -7.40 -1.95
N THR A 62 4.21 -6.68 -1.88
CA THR A 62 5.50 -7.14 -2.42
C THR A 62 6.67 -6.33 -1.89
N LEU A 63 7.82 -7.01 -1.78
CA LEU A 63 9.11 -6.40 -1.46
C LEU A 63 9.77 -5.70 -2.66
N THR A 64 9.28 -5.96 -3.88
CA THR A 64 9.88 -5.43 -5.10
C THR A 64 9.53 -3.94 -5.25
N PRO A 65 10.50 -3.03 -5.39
CA PRO A 65 10.23 -1.62 -5.63
C PRO A 65 9.66 -1.38 -7.03
N LEU A 66 8.98 -0.24 -7.21
CA LEU A 66 8.56 0.21 -8.55
C LEU A 66 9.76 0.35 -9.49
N GLU A 67 10.83 1.01 -9.04
CA GLU A 67 12.03 1.31 -9.82
C GLU A 67 13.25 0.55 -9.30
N ARG A 68 14.18 0.27 -10.21
CA ARG A 68 15.41 -0.46 -9.91
C ARG A 68 16.39 0.38 -9.09
N MET A 69 16.61 -0.06 -7.86
CA MET A 69 17.41 0.65 -6.83
C MET A 69 18.91 0.36 -6.90
N GLY A 70 19.33 -0.72 -7.56
CA GLY A 70 20.71 -1.21 -7.54
C GLY A 70 21.29 -1.49 -8.93
N LYS A 71 22.41 -2.23 -8.93
CA LYS A 71 23.07 -2.68 -10.17
C LYS A 71 22.53 -4.02 -10.69
N ASP A 72 21.70 -4.70 -9.90
CA ASP A 72 21.14 -5.98 -10.27
C ASP A 72 20.37 -5.92 -11.59
N ALA A 73 20.25 -7.07 -12.24
CA ALA A 73 19.42 -7.24 -13.41
C ALA A 73 17.93 -7.15 -13.03
N LEU A 74 17.05 -6.88 -14.01
CA LEU A 74 15.60 -6.85 -13.80
C LEU A 74 15.02 -8.19 -13.32
N ILE A 75 15.64 -9.28 -13.75
CA ILE A 75 15.35 -10.63 -13.29
C ILE A 75 16.44 -11.03 -12.30
N LEU A 76 16.04 -11.31 -11.07
CA LEU A 76 16.94 -11.76 -10.02
C LEU A 76 17.26 -13.26 -10.19
N THR A 77 18.38 -13.70 -9.64
CA THR A 77 18.57 -15.12 -9.34
C THR A 77 17.71 -15.52 -8.14
N ASP A 78 17.44 -16.82 -7.97
CA ASP A 78 16.73 -17.32 -6.80
C ASP A 78 17.47 -17.02 -5.49
N GLU A 79 18.80 -17.04 -5.52
CA GLU A 79 19.65 -16.67 -4.37
C GLU A 79 19.49 -15.20 -4.00
N GLN A 80 19.50 -14.29 -4.98
CA GLN A 80 19.29 -12.87 -4.74
C GLN A 80 17.88 -12.59 -4.20
N ALA A 81 16.87 -13.27 -4.76
CA ALA A 81 15.49 -13.17 -4.27
C ALA A 81 15.38 -13.66 -2.82
N ALA A 82 15.95 -14.84 -2.53
CA ALA A 82 15.96 -15.40 -1.18
C ALA A 82 16.70 -14.51 -0.18
N ALA A 83 17.78 -13.84 -0.59
CA ALA A 83 18.49 -12.89 0.28
C ALA A 83 17.60 -11.72 0.71
N ILE A 84 16.80 -11.14 -0.21
CA ILE A 84 15.86 -10.05 0.09
C ILE A 84 14.74 -10.53 1.03
N GLU A 85 14.18 -11.70 0.75
CA GLU A 85 13.09 -12.29 1.53
C GLU A 85 13.54 -12.66 2.94
N ASN A 86 14.69 -13.34 3.07
CA ASN A 86 15.28 -13.69 4.36
C ASN A 86 15.67 -12.44 5.18
N ARG A 87 16.21 -11.40 4.53
CA ARG A 87 16.53 -10.15 5.20
C ARG A 87 15.28 -9.46 5.76
N THR A 88 14.20 -9.47 5.00
CA THR A 88 12.92 -8.90 5.47
C THR A 88 12.41 -9.65 6.70
N LYS A 89 12.46 -10.99 6.66
CA LYS A 89 12.10 -11.83 7.81
C LYS A 89 12.98 -11.54 9.03
N GLU A 90 14.30 -11.50 8.87
CA GLU A 90 15.25 -11.20 9.95
C GLU A 90 14.94 -9.86 10.63
N VAL A 91 14.64 -8.83 9.84
CA VAL A 91 14.31 -7.49 10.34
C VAL A 91 12.96 -7.50 11.07
N SER A 92 11.97 -8.23 10.57
CA SER A 92 10.68 -8.37 11.25
C SER A 92 10.85 -9.07 12.60
N ASP A 93 11.51 -10.23 12.61
CA ASP A 93 11.77 -11.02 13.81
C ASP A 93 12.55 -10.18 14.86
N PHE A 94 13.52 -9.36 14.42
CA PHE A 94 14.24 -8.43 15.30
C PHE A 94 13.34 -7.34 15.88
N ARG A 95 12.42 -6.77 15.08
CA ARG A 95 11.52 -5.69 15.51
C ARG A 95 10.42 -6.17 16.46
N ASP A 96 10.09 -7.46 16.41
CA ASP A 96 9.09 -8.08 17.27
C ASP A 96 9.66 -8.50 18.64
N LEU A 97 10.98 -8.35 18.85
CA LEU A 97 11.59 -8.58 20.16
C LEU A 97 11.01 -7.63 21.22
N PRO A 98 10.77 -8.12 22.46
CA PRO A 98 10.35 -7.27 23.56
C PRO A 98 11.30 -6.10 23.77
N SER A 99 10.73 -4.91 23.96
CA SER A 99 11.50 -3.75 24.39
C SER A 99 12.11 -3.97 25.78
N ASP A 100 13.36 -3.55 25.98
CA ASP A 100 13.99 -3.55 27.30
C ASP A 100 13.22 -2.64 28.27
N PRO A 101 12.63 -3.18 29.36
CA PRO A 101 11.87 -2.38 30.32
C PRO A 101 12.74 -1.38 31.10
N ASN A 102 14.07 -1.56 31.10
CA ASN A 102 15.03 -0.71 31.80
C ASN A 102 15.73 0.31 30.89
N ARG A 103 15.33 0.40 29.61
CA ARG A 103 15.96 1.34 28.68
C ARG A 103 15.77 2.80 29.15
N PRO A 104 16.75 3.69 28.93
CA PRO A 104 16.58 5.10 29.24
C PRO A 104 15.46 5.73 28.40
N PRO A 105 14.89 6.87 28.83
CA PRO A 105 13.94 7.61 28.01
C PRO A 105 14.53 7.95 26.63
N PRO A 106 13.71 7.95 25.56
CA PRO A 106 14.18 8.34 24.23
C PRO A 106 14.75 9.76 24.23
N VAL A 107 15.81 9.97 23.45
CA VAL A 107 16.39 11.31 23.28
C VAL A 107 15.41 12.23 22.53
N LYS A 108 15.56 13.54 22.75
CA LYS A 108 14.72 14.54 22.07
C LYS A 108 14.82 14.37 20.54
N GLY A 109 13.67 14.20 19.90
CA GLY A 109 13.58 13.99 18.44
C GLY A 109 13.55 12.52 18.01
N GLY A 110 13.53 11.59 18.96
CA GLY A 110 13.60 10.14 18.69
C GLY A 110 15.03 9.64 18.67
N GLU A 111 15.18 8.31 18.66
CA GLU A 111 16.47 7.63 18.70
C GLU A 111 16.75 6.89 17.40
N ASP A 112 18.01 6.53 17.18
CA ASP A 112 18.37 5.70 16.03
C ASP A 112 17.84 4.29 16.27
N ARG A 113 16.95 3.83 15.40
CA ARG A 113 16.32 2.51 15.51
C ARG A 113 17.31 1.46 15.00
N PRO A 114 17.93 0.64 15.88
CA PRO A 114 18.88 -0.36 15.42
C PRO A 114 18.19 -1.36 14.49
N LEU A 115 18.95 -1.86 13.53
CA LEU A 115 18.58 -2.98 12.67
C LEU A 115 19.65 -4.06 12.84
N PRO A 116 19.31 -5.35 12.63
CA PRO A 116 20.32 -6.39 12.58
C PRO A 116 21.36 -6.05 11.50
N PRO A 117 22.64 -6.38 11.70
CA PRO A 117 23.68 -6.10 10.70
C PRO A 117 23.31 -6.66 9.32
N GLY A 118 23.58 -5.91 8.25
CA GLY A 118 23.26 -6.34 6.89
C GLY A 118 23.01 -5.18 5.94
N GLU A 119 22.95 -5.49 4.64
CA GLU A 119 22.52 -4.52 3.64
C GLU A 119 21.01 -4.27 3.76
N GLN A 120 20.62 -3.00 3.81
CA GLN A 120 19.21 -2.64 3.92
C GLN A 120 18.47 -2.90 2.60
N THR A 121 17.30 -3.51 2.72
CA THR A 121 16.33 -3.69 1.63
C THR A 121 15.66 -2.36 1.26
N PHE A 122 14.86 -2.40 0.19
CA PHE A 122 13.98 -1.28 -0.15
C PHE A 122 13.00 -0.92 0.97
N ILE A 123 12.38 -1.93 1.62
CA ILE A 123 11.40 -1.72 2.69
C ILE A 123 12.03 -1.05 3.91
N GLU A 124 13.24 -1.45 4.32
CA GLU A 124 13.96 -0.79 5.41
C GLU A 124 14.25 0.69 5.09
N ARG A 125 14.72 0.98 3.87
CA ARG A 125 14.96 2.35 3.42
C ARG A 125 13.68 3.19 3.36
N LEU A 126 12.58 2.60 2.92
CA LEU A 126 11.27 3.25 2.88
C LEU A 126 10.75 3.53 4.30
N SER A 127 10.87 2.57 5.21
CA SER A 127 10.48 2.72 6.62
C SER A 127 11.27 3.83 7.31
N ALA A 128 12.58 3.88 7.08
CA ALA A 128 13.45 4.93 7.62
C ALA A 128 13.10 6.32 7.08
N SER A 129 12.78 6.44 5.78
CA SER A 129 12.43 7.72 5.17
C SER A 129 11.05 8.24 5.62
N ALA A 130 10.08 7.34 5.77
CA ALA A 130 8.73 7.70 6.20
C ALA A 130 8.65 8.12 7.67
N GLY A 131 9.39 7.44 8.55
CA GLY A 131 9.28 7.65 9.99
C GLY A 131 10.35 8.56 10.61
N GLY A 132 11.54 8.64 10.01
CA GLY A 132 12.69 9.30 10.65
C GLY A 132 13.08 8.64 11.98
N LYS A 133 13.64 9.42 12.90
CA LYS A 133 14.14 8.94 14.21
C LYS A 133 13.03 8.58 15.20
N VAL A 134 11.95 9.36 15.22
CA VAL A 134 10.74 8.98 15.99
C VAL A 134 10.17 7.70 15.41
N GLY A 135 10.19 7.63 14.08
CA GLY A 135 9.73 6.56 13.22
C GLY A 135 8.20 6.46 13.12
N GLY A 136 7.70 5.42 12.45
CA GLY A 136 6.25 5.26 12.19
C GLY A 136 5.60 4.20 13.08
N TYR A 137 4.55 3.58 12.52
CA TYR A 137 3.80 2.49 13.13
C TYR A 137 4.70 1.38 13.69
N ASN A 138 4.19 0.70 14.73
CA ASN A 138 4.77 -0.54 15.20
C ASN A 138 4.78 -1.57 14.05
N ASN A 139 5.81 -2.42 13.99
CA ASN A 139 6.00 -3.44 12.96
C ASN A 139 4.78 -4.36 12.81
N PHE A 140 4.09 -4.66 13.92
CA PHE A 140 2.85 -5.43 13.95
C PHE A 140 1.76 -4.91 12.99
N TRP A 141 1.70 -3.59 12.75
CA TRP A 141 0.70 -2.98 11.87
C TRP A 141 1.15 -2.84 10.42
N LEU A 142 2.38 -3.24 10.10
CA LEU A 142 2.93 -3.16 8.76
C LEU A 142 2.92 -4.56 8.12
N ASP A 143 2.30 -4.64 6.96
CA ASP A 143 2.31 -5.74 6.00
C ASP A 143 2.82 -5.25 4.62
N PRO A 144 4.15 -5.19 4.42
CA PRO A 144 4.75 -4.97 3.10
C PRO A 144 4.68 -6.22 2.18
N GLY A 145 4.15 -7.34 2.68
CA GLY A 145 4.33 -8.68 2.13
C GLY A 145 5.70 -9.28 2.46
N GLU A 146 5.88 -10.56 2.15
CA GLU A 146 7.09 -11.32 2.50
C GLU A 146 7.96 -11.69 1.30
N ARG A 147 7.45 -11.47 0.08
CA ARG A 147 8.02 -12.01 -1.15
C ARG A 147 8.34 -10.93 -2.17
N VAL A 148 9.42 -11.14 -2.92
CA VAL A 148 9.64 -10.37 -4.14
C VAL A 148 8.63 -10.80 -5.20
N LEU A 149 8.25 -9.84 -6.04
CA LEU A 149 7.39 -10.04 -7.20
C LEU A 149 7.97 -11.14 -8.10
N ARG A 150 7.14 -12.12 -8.46
CA ARG A 150 7.46 -13.16 -9.44
C ARG A 150 6.47 -13.12 -10.60
N ILE A 151 6.98 -12.98 -11.81
CA ILE A 151 6.20 -13.03 -13.06
C ILE A 151 6.71 -14.22 -13.85
N ASP A 152 5.83 -15.15 -14.19
CA ASP A 152 6.16 -16.44 -14.81
C ASP A 152 7.22 -17.22 -14.02
N GLY A 153 7.11 -17.18 -12.68
CA GLY A 153 8.05 -17.80 -11.76
C GLY A 153 9.39 -17.08 -11.59
N LYS A 154 9.67 -16.03 -12.38
CA LYS A 154 10.95 -15.31 -12.35
C LYS A 154 10.90 -14.13 -11.38
N PRO A 155 11.78 -14.08 -10.35
CA PRO A 155 11.79 -12.99 -9.38
C PRO A 155 12.27 -11.67 -10.00
N ARG A 156 11.67 -10.56 -9.58
CA ARG A 156 11.90 -9.22 -10.16
C ARG A 156 12.55 -8.28 -9.16
N SER A 157 13.55 -7.53 -9.62
CA SER A 157 14.21 -6.47 -8.83
C SER A 157 13.51 -5.11 -8.92
N ALA A 158 12.62 -4.94 -9.91
CA ALA A 158 11.79 -3.75 -10.10
C ALA A 158 10.50 -4.10 -10.88
N MET A 159 9.48 -3.24 -10.79
CA MET A 159 8.24 -3.39 -11.56
C MET A 159 8.32 -2.75 -12.96
N VAL A 160 9.04 -1.64 -13.12
CA VAL A 160 9.21 -0.99 -14.43
C VAL A 160 9.98 -1.92 -15.36
N ILE A 161 9.41 -2.18 -16.54
CA ILE A 161 10.00 -3.05 -17.58
C ILE A 161 10.36 -2.28 -18.86
N ASP A 162 9.75 -1.12 -19.06
CA ASP A 162 10.01 -0.23 -20.18
C ASP A 162 9.98 1.21 -19.66
N PRO A 163 11.08 1.95 -19.72
CA PRO A 163 12.38 1.58 -20.30
C PRO A 163 13.11 0.39 -19.64
N PRO A 164 13.97 -0.35 -20.37
CA PRO A 164 14.59 -1.60 -19.91
C PRO A 164 15.59 -1.41 -18.76
N GLU A 165 16.02 -0.19 -18.47
CA GLU A 165 16.79 0.13 -17.27
C GLU A 165 15.98 -0.03 -15.97
N GLY A 166 14.66 -0.23 -16.04
CA GLY A 166 13.79 -0.44 -14.89
C GLY A 166 13.54 0.83 -14.08
N ARG A 167 13.50 1.99 -14.74
CA ARG A 167 13.29 3.29 -14.10
C ARG A 167 12.26 4.10 -14.86
N VAL A 168 11.50 4.90 -14.13
CA VAL A 168 10.56 5.83 -14.75
C VAL A 168 11.36 6.88 -15.53
N PRO A 169 10.96 7.23 -16.76
CA PRO A 169 11.63 8.25 -17.55
C PRO A 169 11.75 9.57 -16.81
N ALA A 170 12.76 10.35 -17.19
CA ALA A 170 12.97 11.67 -16.63
C ALA A 170 11.74 12.57 -16.85
N LEU A 171 11.53 13.50 -15.93
CA LEU A 171 10.53 14.54 -16.11
C LEU A 171 10.95 15.49 -17.24
N THR A 172 9.98 16.07 -17.96
CA THR A 172 10.24 17.18 -18.88
C THR A 172 10.71 18.42 -18.10
N PRO A 173 11.42 19.37 -18.75
CA PRO A 173 11.77 20.65 -18.11
C PRO A 173 10.54 21.38 -17.53
N GLU A 174 9.44 21.39 -18.27
CA GLU A 174 8.19 22.02 -17.87
C GLU A 174 7.60 21.34 -16.63
N ALA A 175 7.64 20.01 -16.58
CA ALA A 175 7.16 19.25 -15.42
C ALA A 175 8.02 19.43 -14.19
N ARG A 176 9.35 19.53 -14.35
CA ARG A 176 10.25 19.92 -13.25
C ARG A 176 9.89 21.30 -12.71
N GLN A 177 9.66 22.27 -13.59
CA GLN A 177 9.24 23.61 -13.20
C GLN A 177 7.89 23.61 -12.46
N ARG A 178 6.88 22.89 -12.97
CA ARG A 178 5.60 22.72 -12.27
C ARG A 178 5.79 22.11 -10.88
N SER A 179 6.65 21.10 -10.75
CA SER A 179 6.93 20.46 -9.46
C SER A 179 7.62 21.40 -8.47
N MET A 180 8.60 22.17 -8.95
CA MET A 180 9.29 23.18 -8.12
C MET A 180 8.34 24.28 -7.67
N GLN A 181 7.45 24.74 -8.56
CA GLN A 181 6.46 25.75 -8.24
C GLN A 181 5.48 25.24 -7.18
N ARG A 182 4.96 24.02 -7.32
CA ARG A 182 4.10 23.40 -6.29
C ARG A 182 4.80 23.30 -4.93
N ALA A 183 6.07 22.90 -4.92
CA ALA A 183 6.86 22.84 -3.68
C ALA A 183 7.05 24.24 -3.07
N ALA A 184 7.27 25.26 -3.90
CA ALA A 184 7.38 26.65 -3.45
C ALA A 184 6.04 27.18 -2.90
N ASP A 185 4.93 26.89 -3.57
CA ASP A 185 3.59 27.27 -3.11
C ASP A 185 3.24 26.58 -1.79
N THR A 186 3.54 25.29 -1.66
CA THR A 186 3.38 24.53 -0.41
C THR A 186 4.21 25.11 0.72
N LYS A 187 5.38 25.71 0.42
CA LYS A 187 6.22 26.39 1.41
C LYS A 187 5.74 27.81 1.72
N LYS A 188 5.09 28.47 0.76
CA LYS A 188 4.57 29.85 0.90
C LYS A 188 3.39 29.91 1.87
N TYR A 189 2.48 28.94 1.78
CA TYR A 189 1.48 28.71 2.81
C TYR A 189 2.12 27.88 3.93
N ARG A 190 1.85 28.12 5.22
CA ARG A 190 2.40 27.19 6.22
C ARG A 190 1.61 25.90 6.11
N GLU A 191 2.32 24.79 6.02
CA GLU A 191 1.80 23.44 5.75
C GLU A 191 0.65 22.99 6.68
N PHE A 192 0.49 23.65 7.82
CA PHE A 192 -0.47 23.33 8.88
C PHE A 192 -1.41 24.49 9.21
N ASP A 193 -1.54 25.50 8.33
CA ASP A 193 -2.43 26.66 8.57
C ASP A 193 -3.89 26.37 8.23
N HIS A 194 -4.17 25.47 7.28
CA HIS A 194 -5.52 25.23 6.79
C HIS A 194 -5.75 23.74 6.47
N PRO A 195 -6.90 23.15 6.81
CA PRO A 195 -7.19 21.74 6.54
C PRO A 195 -7.14 21.40 5.05
N GLU A 196 -7.46 22.34 4.15
CA GLU A 196 -7.38 22.09 2.70
C GLU A 196 -5.94 22.05 2.16
N LEU A 197 -4.95 22.47 2.94
CA LEU A 197 -3.53 22.32 2.60
C LEU A 197 -3.00 20.93 2.94
N ARG A 198 -3.80 20.09 3.60
CA ARG A 198 -3.43 18.72 3.95
C ARG A 198 -3.65 17.77 2.77
N GLY A 199 -2.85 16.71 2.73
CA GLY A 199 -2.91 15.72 1.66
C GLY A 199 -4.26 14.99 1.64
N LEU A 200 -4.65 14.50 0.46
CA LEU A 200 -5.93 13.81 0.27
C LEU A 200 -6.11 12.61 1.20
N ALA A 201 -5.05 11.85 1.45
CA ALA A 201 -5.09 10.68 2.30
C ALA A 201 -5.25 11.01 3.80
N GLU A 202 -4.62 12.08 4.30
CA GLU A 202 -4.85 12.56 5.67
C GLU A 202 -6.29 13.08 5.88
N ARG A 203 -6.89 13.55 4.79
CA ARG A 203 -8.29 14.00 4.73
C ARG A 203 -9.26 12.86 4.42
N CYS A 204 -8.78 11.62 4.29
CA CYS A 204 -9.58 10.43 3.97
C CYS A 204 -10.40 10.53 2.68
N LEU A 205 -9.91 11.30 1.70
CA LEU A 205 -10.57 11.49 0.41
C LEU A 205 -10.15 10.45 -0.63
N THR A 206 -8.91 9.99 -0.56
CA THR A 206 -8.35 8.94 -1.44
C THR A 206 -7.30 8.15 -0.68
N SER A 207 -7.00 6.93 -1.13
CA SER A 207 -5.92 6.11 -0.54
C SER A 207 -4.53 6.77 -0.61
N PHE A 208 -3.61 6.27 0.22
CA PHE A 208 -2.21 6.71 0.22
C PHE A 208 -1.53 6.29 -1.09
N GLY A 209 -0.82 7.22 -1.73
CA GLY A 209 -0.09 6.91 -2.96
C GLY A 209 -1.04 6.64 -4.14
N SER A 210 -0.98 5.42 -4.69
CA SER A 210 -1.71 5.04 -5.91
C SER A 210 -2.32 3.64 -5.78
N ASN A 211 -2.83 3.29 -4.59
CA ASN A 211 -3.36 1.94 -4.33
C ASN A 211 -4.52 1.60 -5.25
N LEU A 212 -5.58 2.42 -5.25
CA LEU A 212 -6.72 2.19 -6.15
C LEU A 212 -6.43 2.58 -7.59
N GLY A 213 -5.42 3.43 -7.80
CA GLY A 213 -4.95 3.83 -9.12
C GLY A 213 -6.06 4.40 -10.01
N PRO A 214 -5.80 4.57 -11.32
CA PRO A 214 -4.64 4.04 -12.04
C PRO A 214 -3.36 4.89 -11.98
N PRO A 215 -2.18 4.26 -12.04
CA PRO A 215 -1.95 2.81 -11.94
C PRO A 215 -2.09 2.30 -10.50
N MET A 216 -2.43 1.02 -10.32
CA MET A 216 -2.61 0.38 -9.02
C MET A 216 -1.27 -0.14 -8.49
N LEU A 217 -0.69 0.57 -7.54
CA LEU A 217 0.61 0.26 -6.95
C LEU A 217 0.47 -0.12 -5.47
N PRO A 218 1.37 -0.97 -4.95
CA PRO A 218 1.39 -1.24 -3.50
C PRO A 218 1.80 0.02 -2.74
N ASN A 219 1.25 0.21 -1.55
CA ASN A 219 1.74 1.24 -0.64
C ASN A 219 2.95 0.78 0.18
N TYR A 220 3.27 -0.53 0.15
CA TYR A 220 4.37 -1.16 0.91
C TYR A 220 4.23 -1.07 2.45
N PHE A 221 3.06 -0.70 2.94
CA PHE A 221 2.77 -0.58 4.36
C PHE A 221 1.70 -1.57 4.79
N TYR A 222 0.45 -1.44 4.38
CA TYR A 222 -0.66 -2.29 4.84
C TYR A 222 -1.91 -2.07 3.98
N ASN A 223 -2.93 -2.92 4.13
CA ASN A 223 -4.18 -2.84 3.36
C ASN A 223 -3.94 -2.79 1.83
N ASN A 224 -3.04 -3.66 1.36
CA ASN A 224 -2.66 -3.81 -0.05
C ASN A 224 -3.65 -4.71 -0.84
N ASN A 225 -4.89 -4.78 -0.37
CA ASN A 225 -5.90 -5.71 -0.87
C ASN A 225 -6.92 -5.02 -1.77
N TYR A 226 -7.51 -5.82 -2.65
CA TYR A 226 -8.51 -5.45 -3.64
C TYR A 226 -9.62 -6.47 -3.67
N GLN A 227 -10.85 -6.00 -3.84
CA GLN A 227 -11.96 -6.83 -4.27
C GLN A 227 -12.34 -6.47 -5.71
N ILE A 228 -12.39 -7.48 -6.57
CA ILE A 228 -12.86 -7.33 -7.94
C ILE A 228 -14.22 -7.99 -8.06
N VAL A 229 -15.22 -7.22 -8.51
CA VAL A 229 -16.54 -7.70 -8.89
C VAL A 229 -16.74 -7.43 -10.38
N GLN A 230 -17.13 -8.46 -11.13
CA GLN A 230 -17.22 -8.39 -12.58
C GLN A 230 -18.63 -8.75 -13.03
N THR A 231 -19.24 -7.84 -13.77
CA THR A 231 -20.49 -8.09 -14.50
C THR A 231 -20.20 -8.16 -15.99
N LYS A 232 -21.24 -8.38 -16.79
CA LYS A 232 -21.14 -8.32 -18.25
C LYS A 232 -20.71 -6.94 -18.76
N ASP A 233 -21.08 -5.88 -18.06
CA ASP A 233 -20.96 -4.49 -18.50
C ASP A 233 -20.04 -3.64 -17.62
N HIS A 234 -19.58 -4.15 -16.48
CA HIS A 234 -18.70 -3.41 -15.55
C HIS A 234 -17.67 -4.33 -14.89
N VAL A 235 -16.53 -3.73 -14.54
CA VAL A 235 -15.63 -4.27 -13.51
C VAL A 235 -15.53 -3.22 -12.40
N LEU A 236 -15.88 -3.61 -11.18
CA LEU A 236 -15.74 -2.82 -9.98
C LEU A 236 -14.49 -3.27 -9.25
N ILE A 237 -13.65 -2.32 -8.87
CA ILE A 237 -12.43 -2.57 -8.11
C ILE A 237 -12.53 -1.75 -6.83
N LEU A 238 -12.71 -2.42 -5.71
CA LEU A 238 -12.55 -1.83 -4.38
C LEU A 238 -11.10 -2.04 -3.97
N THR A 239 -10.46 -1.01 -3.41
CA THR A 239 -9.25 -1.20 -2.61
C THR A 239 -9.65 -1.17 -1.15
N GLU A 240 -9.03 -2.00 -0.32
CA GLU A 240 -9.31 -2.04 1.12
C GLU A 240 -9.07 -0.68 1.79
N MET A 241 -8.05 0.05 1.36
CA MET A 241 -7.64 1.30 1.98
C MET A 241 -8.57 2.48 1.63
N VAL A 242 -9.11 3.15 2.66
CA VAL A 242 -10.07 4.26 2.59
C VAL A 242 -11.50 3.75 2.34
N HIS A 243 -12.13 3.97 1.19
CA HIS A 243 -13.51 3.51 0.94
C HIS A 243 -13.90 3.51 -0.54
N ASP A 244 -12.96 3.86 -1.43
CA ASP A 244 -13.29 4.17 -2.82
C ASP A 244 -13.45 2.90 -3.67
N VAL A 245 -14.45 2.93 -4.55
CA VAL A 245 -14.68 1.90 -5.57
C VAL A 245 -14.45 2.52 -6.95
N ARG A 246 -13.50 1.96 -7.70
CA ARG A 246 -13.27 2.32 -9.09
C ARG A 246 -14.18 1.52 -10.00
N VAL A 247 -14.92 2.23 -10.86
CA VAL A 247 -15.87 1.64 -11.80
C VAL A 247 -15.28 1.66 -13.21
N VAL A 248 -15.06 0.48 -13.79
CA VAL A 248 -14.62 0.31 -15.18
C VAL A 248 -15.82 -0.10 -16.03
N ARG A 249 -16.23 0.76 -16.97
CA ARG A 249 -17.33 0.46 -17.90
C ARG A 249 -16.82 -0.40 -19.05
N LEU A 250 -17.49 -1.51 -19.36
CA LEU A 250 -17.07 -2.44 -20.41
C LEU A 250 -17.83 -2.21 -21.72
N GLY A 251 -17.11 -2.06 -22.82
CA GLY A 251 -17.70 -1.98 -24.14
C GLY A 251 -16.75 -1.50 -25.22
N THR A 252 -17.09 -1.75 -26.48
CA THR A 252 -16.25 -1.36 -27.64
C THR A 252 -16.58 0.03 -28.19
N ASN A 253 -17.78 0.54 -27.90
CA ASN A 253 -18.30 1.81 -28.46
C ASN A 253 -18.55 2.85 -27.36
N LEU A 254 -17.84 2.74 -26.24
CA LEU A 254 -17.93 3.70 -25.15
C LEU A 254 -17.00 4.89 -25.43
N GLN A 255 -17.40 6.05 -24.95
CA GLN A 255 -16.60 7.27 -25.00
C GLN A 255 -16.40 7.80 -23.58
N HIS A 256 -15.23 8.39 -23.36
CA HIS A 256 -14.97 9.15 -22.14
C HIS A 256 -15.85 10.41 -22.13
N PRO A 257 -16.26 10.90 -20.95
CA PRO A 257 -16.96 12.17 -20.86
C PRO A 257 -16.04 13.34 -21.31
N PRO A 258 -16.61 14.54 -21.56
CA PRO A 258 -15.82 15.72 -21.87
C PRO A 258 -14.72 15.95 -20.83
N LYS A 259 -13.56 16.49 -21.25
CA LYS A 259 -12.36 16.70 -20.39
C LYS A 259 -12.59 17.61 -19.17
N THR A 260 -13.74 18.27 -19.09
CA THR A 260 -14.20 19.06 -17.94
C THR A 260 -14.76 18.21 -16.80
N VAL A 261 -15.20 16.98 -17.09
CA VAL A 261 -15.69 16.02 -16.09
C VAL A 261 -14.51 15.17 -15.63
N ARG A 262 -14.02 15.45 -14.42
CA ARG A 262 -12.81 14.83 -13.88
C ARG A 262 -13.07 14.17 -12.52
N PRO A 263 -13.65 12.95 -12.49
CA PRO A 263 -13.90 12.25 -11.24
C PRO A 263 -12.58 11.83 -10.56
N TRP A 264 -12.65 11.52 -9.26
CA TRP A 264 -11.58 10.80 -8.58
C TRP A 264 -11.30 9.48 -9.32
N PHE A 265 -10.03 9.11 -9.40
CA PHE A 265 -9.51 7.94 -10.11
C PHE A 265 -9.71 7.97 -11.64
N GLY A 266 -10.21 9.08 -12.20
CA GLY A 266 -10.46 9.23 -13.63
C GLY A 266 -11.68 8.44 -14.12
N ASP A 267 -11.94 8.51 -15.43
CA ASP A 267 -12.97 7.71 -16.09
C ASP A 267 -12.32 6.53 -16.80
N SER A 268 -12.71 5.31 -16.42
CA SER A 268 -12.14 4.06 -16.92
C SER A 268 -13.09 3.35 -17.89
N ILE A 269 -12.57 3.02 -19.07
CA ILE A 269 -13.27 2.23 -20.10
C ILE A 269 -12.47 0.97 -20.38
N GLY A 270 -13.10 -0.19 -20.21
CA GLY A 270 -12.53 -1.50 -20.43
C GLY A 270 -13.04 -2.18 -21.70
N ARG A 271 -12.18 -2.96 -22.33
CA ARG A 271 -12.53 -3.85 -23.45
C ARG A 271 -11.64 -5.08 -23.43
N TRP A 272 -12.17 -6.20 -23.92
CA TRP A 272 -11.45 -7.47 -23.97
C TRP A 272 -10.62 -7.59 -25.25
N GLU A 273 -9.32 -7.83 -25.11
CA GLU A 273 -8.40 -8.27 -26.18
C GLU A 273 -8.07 -9.75 -25.93
N GLY A 274 -8.79 -10.66 -26.56
CA GLY A 274 -8.69 -12.09 -26.24
C GLY A 274 -9.04 -12.36 -24.78
N ASP A 275 -8.07 -12.84 -24.02
CA ASP A 275 -8.18 -13.16 -22.58
C ASP A 275 -7.65 -12.06 -21.65
N THR A 276 -7.35 -10.88 -22.19
CA THR A 276 -6.88 -9.74 -21.41
C THR A 276 -7.94 -8.64 -21.38
N LEU A 277 -8.30 -8.20 -20.18
CA LEU A 277 -9.06 -6.96 -20.02
C LEU A 277 -8.09 -5.79 -20.14
N VAL A 278 -8.32 -4.94 -21.12
CA VAL A 278 -7.54 -3.72 -21.32
C VAL A 278 -8.40 -2.53 -20.93
N VAL A 279 -7.90 -1.70 -20.03
CA VAL A 279 -8.61 -0.55 -19.48
C VAL A 279 -7.85 0.72 -19.83
N GLU A 280 -8.52 1.64 -20.50
CA GLU A 280 -8.04 3.00 -20.71
C GLU A 280 -8.67 3.91 -19.66
N THR A 281 -7.83 4.68 -18.96
CA THR A 281 -8.29 5.68 -18.00
C THR A 281 -7.72 7.06 -18.33
N THR A 282 -8.62 8.05 -18.34
CA THR A 282 -8.30 9.47 -18.59
C THR A 282 -9.07 10.36 -17.60
N ASN A 283 -9.05 11.68 -17.80
CA ASN A 283 -9.84 12.64 -17.02
C ASN A 283 -9.61 12.57 -15.49
N PHE A 284 -8.38 12.33 -15.05
CA PHE A 284 -8.02 12.32 -13.63
C PHE A 284 -8.35 13.65 -12.94
N HIS A 285 -8.83 13.56 -11.70
CA HIS A 285 -9.08 14.73 -10.85
C HIS A 285 -7.78 15.50 -10.62
N PRO A 286 -7.75 16.84 -10.79
CA PRO A 286 -6.49 17.62 -10.76
C PRO A 286 -5.76 17.64 -9.41
N LEU A 287 -6.46 17.32 -8.32
CA LEU A 287 -5.85 17.15 -6.99
C LEU A 287 -5.22 15.77 -6.80
N GLN A 288 -5.58 14.77 -7.61
CA GLN A 288 -5.02 13.43 -7.58
C GLN A 288 -3.84 13.33 -8.55
N GLN A 289 -2.69 13.83 -8.12
CA GLN A 289 -1.50 13.88 -8.97
C GLN A 289 -0.67 12.61 -8.83
N TYR A 290 -0.68 11.78 -9.87
CA TYR A 290 0.22 10.64 -9.97
C TYR A 290 1.61 11.10 -10.44
N ARG A 291 2.62 11.05 -9.56
CA ARG A 291 4.03 11.43 -9.86
C ARG A 291 4.18 12.77 -10.61
N GLY A 292 3.34 13.76 -10.27
CA GLY A 292 3.37 15.09 -10.86
C GLY A 292 2.80 15.19 -12.29
N ALA A 293 2.09 14.14 -12.73
CA ALA A 293 1.37 14.11 -14.01
C ALA A 293 0.43 15.31 -14.18
N SER A 294 0.22 15.66 -15.44
CA SER A 294 -0.64 16.74 -15.91
C SER A 294 -2.08 16.28 -16.09
N GLU A 295 -2.92 17.22 -16.49
CA GLU A 295 -4.29 16.95 -16.90
C GLU A 295 -4.43 16.05 -18.15
N ASN A 296 -3.33 15.78 -18.86
CA ASN A 296 -3.23 14.93 -20.04
C ASN A 296 -2.83 13.48 -19.71
N LEU A 297 -2.72 13.13 -18.43
CA LEU A 297 -2.43 11.76 -18.01
C LEU A 297 -3.45 10.79 -18.63
N LYS A 298 -2.91 9.77 -19.29
CA LYS A 298 -3.61 8.58 -19.75
C LYS A 298 -2.88 7.35 -19.21
N VAL A 299 -3.65 6.40 -18.69
CA VAL A 299 -3.10 5.13 -18.23
C VAL A 299 -3.81 4.00 -18.95
N ILE A 300 -3.02 3.11 -19.56
CA ILE A 300 -3.51 1.87 -20.18
C ILE A 300 -3.14 0.70 -19.29
N GLU A 301 -4.13 0.07 -18.68
CA GLU A 301 -3.98 -1.09 -17.83
C GLU A 301 -4.35 -2.37 -18.59
N ARG A 302 -3.74 -3.48 -18.21
CA ARG A 302 -3.99 -4.81 -18.75
C ARG A 302 -4.07 -5.80 -17.60
N PHE A 303 -5.17 -6.53 -17.52
CA PHE A 303 -5.42 -7.57 -16.54
C PHE A 303 -5.53 -8.91 -17.25
N THR A 304 -4.60 -9.81 -16.96
CA THR A 304 -4.61 -11.16 -17.52
C THR A 304 -4.60 -12.17 -16.39
N ARG A 305 -5.58 -13.08 -16.37
CA ARG A 305 -5.62 -14.17 -15.40
C ARG A 305 -4.49 -15.15 -15.75
N ALA A 306 -3.40 -15.14 -14.98
CA ALA A 306 -2.15 -15.81 -15.34
C ALA A 306 -2.04 -17.23 -14.75
N SER A 307 -2.69 -17.48 -13.62
CA SER A 307 -2.70 -18.78 -12.93
C SER A 307 -3.97 -18.91 -12.07
N PRO A 308 -4.23 -20.03 -11.35
CA PRO A 308 -5.32 -20.10 -10.37
C PRO A 308 -5.28 -19.03 -9.27
N ASP A 309 -4.10 -18.45 -9.03
CA ASP A 309 -3.87 -17.60 -7.85
C ASP A 309 -3.28 -16.23 -8.22
N GLN A 310 -3.11 -15.93 -9.53
CA GLN A 310 -2.53 -14.65 -9.96
C GLN A 310 -3.28 -13.96 -11.10
N ILE A 311 -3.44 -12.65 -10.98
CA ILE A 311 -3.68 -11.74 -12.12
C ILE A 311 -2.36 -11.04 -12.43
N LEU A 312 -1.88 -11.17 -13.67
CA LEU A 312 -0.82 -10.31 -14.18
C LEU A 312 -1.43 -8.95 -14.51
N TYR A 313 -0.98 -7.93 -13.80
CA TYR A 313 -1.36 -6.55 -14.00
C TYR A 313 -0.19 -5.80 -14.64
N ARG A 314 -0.41 -5.29 -15.85
CA ARG A 314 0.54 -4.44 -16.58
C ARG A 314 -0.11 -3.09 -16.81
N PHE A 315 0.65 -2.01 -16.66
CA PHE A 315 0.15 -0.69 -17.01
C PHE A 315 1.19 0.12 -17.77
N THR A 316 0.71 0.97 -18.67
CA THR A 316 1.50 1.96 -19.40
C THR A 316 1.00 3.35 -19.05
N VAL A 317 1.91 4.24 -18.68
CA VAL A 317 1.63 5.64 -18.34
C VAL A 317 2.03 6.52 -19.53
N GLU A 318 1.08 7.32 -19.99
CA GLU A 318 1.24 8.26 -21.10
C GLU A 318 0.93 9.68 -20.62
N ASP A 319 1.97 10.51 -20.54
CA ASP A 319 1.83 11.96 -20.37
C ASP A 319 3.10 12.65 -20.89
N SER A 320 3.09 13.03 -22.16
CA SER A 320 4.23 13.68 -22.83
C SER A 320 4.54 15.07 -22.28
N THR A 321 3.63 15.68 -21.50
CA THR A 321 3.89 16.96 -20.83
C THR A 321 4.57 16.79 -19.48
N THR A 322 4.66 15.55 -18.98
CA THR A 322 5.26 15.19 -17.69
C THR A 322 6.51 14.34 -17.85
N PHE A 323 6.44 13.26 -18.61
CA PHE A 323 7.52 12.30 -18.81
C PHE A 323 8.13 12.46 -20.20
N THR A 324 9.44 12.25 -20.33
CA THR A 324 10.13 12.32 -21.64
C THR A 324 9.76 11.19 -22.60
N ALA A 325 9.14 10.12 -22.09
CA ALA A 325 8.63 8.99 -22.85
C ALA A 325 7.48 8.32 -22.09
N PRO A 326 6.56 7.61 -22.76
CA PRO A 326 5.67 6.68 -22.07
C PRO A 326 6.49 5.57 -21.40
N TRP A 327 5.93 4.95 -20.38
CA TRP A 327 6.63 3.89 -19.64
C TRP A 327 5.67 2.83 -19.13
N THR A 328 6.17 1.61 -18.99
CA THR A 328 5.38 0.43 -18.64
C THR A 328 5.96 -0.29 -17.44
N ALA A 329 5.09 -0.75 -16.55
CA ALA A 329 5.44 -1.60 -15.42
C ALA A 329 4.50 -2.79 -15.31
N GLU A 330 4.96 -3.81 -14.61
CA GLU A 330 4.22 -5.04 -14.33
C GLU A 330 4.31 -5.42 -12.87
N LEU A 331 3.21 -5.96 -12.35
CA LEU A 331 3.13 -6.62 -11.05
C LEU A 331 2.06 -7.70 -11.10
N VAL A 332 1.99 -8.50 -10.04
CA VAL A 332 0.97 -9.54 -9.89
C VAL A 332 0.06 -9.21 -8.73
N PHE A 333 -1.20 -9.55 -8.90
CA PHE A 333 -2.16 -9.60 -7.83
C PHE A 333 -2.34 -11.04 -7.41
N ASN A 334 -2.00 -11.36 -6.16
CA ASN A 334 -2.08 -12.70 -5.60
C ASN A 334 -3.43 -12.91 -4.93
N ARG A 335 -4.05 -14.06 -5.17
CA ARG A 335 -5.35 -14.39 -4.58
C ARG A 335 -5.23 -14.60 -3.08
N PHE A 336 -6.26 -14.20 -2.36
CA PHE A 336 -6.52 -14.68 -1.01
C PHE A 336 -8.01 -14.96 -0.83
N ASP A 337 -8.35 -15.83 0.13
CA ASP A 337 -9.71 -16.37 0.31
C ASP A 337 -10.36 -15.89 1.62
N GLU A 338 -10.03 -14.66 2.03
CA GLU A 338 -10.57 -14.02 3.23
C GLU A 338 -11.42 -12.79 2.90
N MET A 339 -12.16 -12.28 3.87
CA MET A 339 -12.96 -11.06 3.70
C MET A 339 -12.08 -9.81 3.72
N ILE A 340 -12.43 -8.85 2.88
CA ILE A 340 -11.90 -7.49 2.99
C ILE A 340 -12.75 -6.74 4.00
N PHE A 341 -12.10 -6.23 5.04
CA PHE A 341 -12.76 -5.45 6.09
C PHE A 341 -12.81 -3.98 5.70
N GLU A 342 -13.75 -3.26 6.30
CA GLU A 342 -13.88 -1.81 6.15
C GLU A 342 -12.65 -1.10 6.71
N TYR A 343 -12.13 -0.12 5.96
CA TYR A 343 -11.14 0.82 6.45
C TYR A 343 -11.84 2.11 6.88
N ALA A 344 -12.14 2.21 8.17
CA ALA A 344 -12.84 3.35 8.76
C ALA A 344 -11.89 4.57 8.93
N CYS A 345 -11.53 5.23 7.82
CA CYS A 345 -10.53 6.31 7.82
C CYS A 345 -11.01 7.55 8.60
N HIS A 346 -12.30 7.88 8.56
CA HIS A 346 -12.82 9.09 9.19
C HIS A 346 -13.16 8.87 10.67
N GLU A 347 -13.61 7.68 11.01
CA GLU A 347 -14.06 7.29 12.33
C GLU A 347 -12.89 7.28 13.32
N GLY A 348 -12.86 8.25 14.23
CA GLY A 348 -11.76 8.38 15.19
C GLY A 348 -10.51 9.04 14.61
N ASN A 349 -10.57 9.67 13.44
CA ASN A 349 -9.47 10.48 12.91
C ASN A 349 -9.40 11.84 13.62
N TYR A 350 -8.66 11.86 14.73
CA TYR A 350 -8.30 13.08 15.45
C TYR A 350 -7.05 13.76 14.89
N ALA A 351 -6.38 13.14 13.91
CA ALA A 351 -5.07 13.57 13.44
C ALA A 351 -5.14 14.99 12.87
N LEU A 352 -6.15 15.30 12.04
CA LEU A 352 -6.28 16.63 11.43
C LEU A 352 -6.41 17.73 12.49
N ALA A 353 -7.29 17.56 13.48
CA ALA A 353 -7.44 18.52 14.57
C ALA A 353 -6.16 18.65 15.42
N ASN A 354 -5.50 17.52 15.70
CA ASN A 354 -4.25 17.48 16.48
C ASN A 354 -3.08 18.16 15.75
N ILE A 355 -2.95 17.94 14.43
CA ILE A 355 -1.92 18.57 13.58
C ILE A 355 -2.09 20.09 13.60
N LEU A 356 -3.30 20.58 13.27
CA LEU A 356 -3.58 22.01 13.22
C LEU A 356 -3.44 22.66 14.61
N GLY A 357 -3.98 22.02 15.65
CA GLY A 357 -3.86 22.47 17.04
C GLY A 357 -2.42 22.50 17.53
N GLY A 358 -1.61 21.50 17.15
CA GLY A 358 -0.18 21.42 17.45
C GLY A 358 0.60 22.60 16.88
N GLU A 359 0.30 22.99 15.63
CA GLU A 359 0.94 24.17 15.03
C GLU A 359 0.51 25.47 15.73
N ARG A 360 -0.79 25.62 16.10
CA ARG A 360 -1.23 26.79 16.89
C ARG A 360 -0.54 26.87 18.25
N ALA A 361 -0.29 25.73 18.89
CA ALA A 361 0.46 25.68 20.16
C ALA A 361 1.92 26.11 19.95
N LYS A 362 2.56 25.67 18.86
CA LYS A 362 3.92 26.08 18.49
C LYS A 362 4.02 27.59 18.23
N GLU A 363 3.06 28.18 17.52
CA GLU A 363 3.00 29.63 17.31
C GLU A 363 2.92 30.41 18.61
N LYS A 364 2.06 29.99 19.54
CA LYS A 364 1.93 30.61 20.85
C LYS A 364 3.25 30.59 21.62
N ARG A 365 3.97 29.45 21.60
CA ARG A 365 5.31 29.33 22.23
C ARG A 365 6.33 30.28 21.60
N GLN A 366 6.43 30.30 20.27
CA GLN A 366 7.36 31.18 19.54
C GLN A 366 7.05 32.66 19.77
N ALA A 367 5.76 33.04 19.83
CA ALA A 367 5.35 34.41 20.13
C ALA A 367 5.69 34.82 21.57
N ALA A 368 5.62 33.88 22.53
CA ALA A 368 6.02 34.13 23.91
C ALA A 368 7.55 34.29 24.04
N GLU A 369 8.34 33.44 23.38
CA GLU A 369 9.81 33.51 23.35
C GLU A 369 10.30 34.85 22.76
N LYS A 370 9.68 35.31 21.67
CA LYS A 370 9.99 36.61 21.04
C LYS A 370 9.65 37.82 21.91
N LYS A 371 8.74 37.69 22.89
CA LYS A 371 8.41 38.78 23.83
C LYS A 371 9.36 38.82 25.04
N GLN A 372 10.14 37.76 25.25
CA GLN A 372 11.11 37.64 26.34
C GLN A 372 12.53 38.02 25.92
N GLN A 373 12.78 38.12 24.61
CA GLN A 373 13.96 38.73 24.01
C GLN A 373 13.68 40.21 23.73
#